data_AF-A0A931UTY5-F1
#
_entry.id   AF-A0A931UTY5-F1
#
_cell.length_a   1.000
_cell.length_b   1.000
_cell.length_c   1.000
_cell.angle_alpha   90.00
_cell.angle_beta   90.00
_cell.angle_gamma   90.00
#
_symmetry.space_group_name_H-M   'P 1'
#
loop_
_entity.id
_entity.type
_entity.pdbx_description
1 polymer ?
#
loop_
_entity_poly.entity_id
_entity_poly.type
_entity_poly.pdbx_seq_one_letter_code
_entity_poly.pdbx_strand_id
1 'polypeptide(L)'
;MKGLLIVVGAAVALVVIVLLMRAPSGSRPAAPVATALTVVTAATVASATPSAPTAPVETAIAVVAAPSVAAVAAPSIAAGTAVSAAAGDAQYEPFKHREQIEAAVARGDLSALPELQKIDLTQNGYVAAAAIDGVGKLAALAPEKEKRAAVATLDRWLKQESKRNAPDARGNVSILVDALESTKSDAAIAPLVAALDAATHPIFVETRIVEALTALNATSAVASVERFAARTRAMQPTDEFEKSLVAEALAAADAALKAWRR
;
A
#
# COMPACT_ATOMS: atom_id res chain seq x y z
N MET A 1 -17.94 -30.85 9.63
CA MET A 1 -17.61 -29.60 8.91
C MET A 1 -18.07 -28.41 9.73
N LYS A 2 -17.16 -27.79 10.48
CA LYS A 2 -17.29 -26.51 11.21
C LYS A 2 -15.90 -26.22 11.78
N GLY A 3 -15.24 -25.16 11.32
CA GLY A 3 -13.90 -24.80 11.80
C GLY A 3 -13.07 -24.02 10.78
N LEU A 4 -13.61 -22.95 10.20
CA LEU A 4 -12.85 -22.03 9.36
C LEU A 4 -13.51 -20.65 9.42
N LEU A 5 -13.29 -19.89 10.50
CA LEU A 5 -13.67 -18.45 10.54
C LEU A 5 -13.06 -17.61 11.68
N ILE A 6 -11.97 -18.04 12.34
CA ILE A 6 -11.41 -17.26 13.48
C ILE A 6 -10.05 -16.59 13.18
N VAL A 7 -9.35 -16.91 12.09
CA VAL A 7 -7.94 -16.44 11.93
C VAL A 7 -7.81 -15.03 11.32
N VAL A 8 -8.85 -14.46 10.71
CA VAL A 8 -8.73 -13.16 10.00
C VAL A 8 -8.80 -11.95 10.95
N GLY A 9 -9.30 -12.12 12.19
CA GLY A 9 -9.51 -11.00 13.12
C GLY A 9 -8.28 -10.54 13.92
N ALA A 10 -7.21 -11.34 13.98
CA ALA A 10 -6.07 -11.06 14.87
C ALA A 10 -4.98 -10.17 14.25
N ALA A 11 -4.86 -10.12 12.92
CA ALA A 11 -3.79 -9.38 12.25
C ALA A 11 -4.02 -7.86 12.22
N VAL A 12 -5.29 -7.40 12.25
CA VAL A 12 -5.61 -5.97 12.17
C VAL A 12 -5.42 -5.24 13.51
N ALA A 13 -5.46 -5.96 14.63
CA ALA A 13 -5.31 -5.35 15.96
C ALA A 13 -3.86 -4.99 16.32
N LEU A 14 -2.85 -5.64 15.73
CA LEU A 14 -1.45 -5.43 16.11
C LEU A 14 -0.84 -4.15 15.50
N VAL A 15 -1.31 -3.73 14.33
CA VAL A 15 -0.80 -2.54 13.62
C VAL A 15 -1.20 -1.23 14.33
N VAL A 16 -2.33 -1.22 15.05
CA VAL A 16 -2.80 -0.04 15.81
C VAL A 16 -2.02 0.15 17.11
N ILE A 17 -1.45 -0.90 17.70
CA ILE A 17 -0.74 -0.83 18.99
C ILE A 17 0.66 -0.20 18.84
N VAL A 18 1.32 -0.37 17.69
CA VAL A 18 2.67 0.18 17.45
C VAL A 18 2.66 1.70 17.21
N LEU A 19 1.50 2.29 16.86
CA LEU A 19 1.37 3.73 16.59
C LEU A 19 1.09 4.59 17.85
N LEU A 20 0.94 3.98 19.04
CA LEU A 20 0.61 4.70 20.29
C LEU A 20 1.74 4.74 21.34
N MET A 21 2.93 4.21 21.08
CA MET A 21 4.01 4.12 22.10
C MET A 21 5.25 4.98 21.83
N ARG A 22 5.07 6.24 21.41
CA ARG A 22 6.15 7.23 21.47
C ARG A 22 5.68 8.58 22.02
N ALA A 23 5.55 8.65 23.34
CA ALA A 23 5.58 9.91 24.08
C ALA A 23 6.66 9.83 25.19
N PRO A 24 7.52 10.85 25.36
CA PRO A 24 8.60 10.84 26.34
C PRO A 24 8.08 11.03 27.77
N SER A 25 8.70 10.31 28.70
CA SER A 25 8.42 10.34 30.13
C SER A 25 8.77 11.70 30.76
N GLY A 26 7.76 12.36 31.34
CA GLY A 26 7.88 13.50 32.25
C GLY A 26 7.01 13.26 33.48
N SER A 27 7.59 13.47 34.65
CA SER A 27 7.18 13.02 35.99
C SER A 27 6.02 13.78 36.68
N ARG A 28 5.34 13.07 37.61
CA ARG A 28 4.50 13.45 38.80
C ARG A 28 2.94 13.37 38.69
N PRO A 29 2.18 13.17 39.81
CA PRO A 29 1.25 12.04 39.94
C PRO A 29 -0.22 12.39 40.34
N ALA A 30 -1.06 11.33 40.27
CA ALA A 30 -2.30 11.05 41.01
C ALA A 30 -3.60 11.86 40.73
N ALA A 31 -4.58 11.20 40.09
CA ALA A 31 -5.84 10.72 40.70
C ALA A 31 -6.80 10.13 39.63
N PRO A 32 -7.74 9.23 39.99
CA PRO A 32 -8.31 8.24 39.08
C PRO A 32 -9.72 8.59 38.59
N VAL A 33 -10.08 8.28 37.33
CA VAL A 33 -11.50 8.16 36.94
C VAL A 33 -11.72 7.07 35.87
N ALA A 34 -12.40 6.02 36.32
CA ALA A 34 -13.38 5.15 35.66
C ALA A 34 -13.24 4.77 34.17
N THR A 35 -12.96 3.48 34.01
CA THR A 35 -13.50 2.50 33.04
C THR A 35 -14.87 2.84 32.43
N ALA A 36 -14.97 2.77 31.09
CA ALA A 36 -16.13 2.21 30.40
C ALA A 36 -15.74 1.76 28.96
N LEU A 37 -15.55 0.45 28.78
CA LEU A 37 -15.64 -0.20 27.47
C LEU A 37 -17.10 -0.15 27.00
N THR A 38 -17.34 0.30 25.77
CA THR A 38 -18.59 0.00 25.06
C THR A 38 -18.25 -0.91 23.88
N VAL A 39 -18.64 -2.18 24.00
CA VAL A 39 -18.66 -3.16 22.92
C VAL A 39 -20.03 -3.04 22.25
N VAL A 40 -20.05 -2.69 20.96
CA VAL A 40 -21.27 -2.81 20.13
C VAL A 40 -21.11 -4.03 19.24
N THR A 41 -21.75 -5.12 19.64
CA THR A 41 -21.93 -6.34 18.83
C THR A 41 -23.09 -6.16 17.85
N ALA A 42 -22.83 -6.55 16.60
CA ALA A 42 -23.76 -6.50 15.47
C ALA A 42 -24.97 -7.45 15.63
N ALA A 43 -26.12 -6.97 15.16
CA ALA A 43 -27.39 -7.67 15.15
C ALA A 43 -27.51 -8.69 14.01
N THR A 44 -28.22 -9.75 14.33
CA THR A 44 -28.57 -10.97 13.59
C THR A 44 -29.30 -10.72 12.27
N VAL A 45 -28.91 -11.47 11.23
CA VAL A 45 -29.64 -11.65 9.96
C VAL A 45 -30.61 -12.84 10.10
N ALA A 46 -31.89 -12.64 9.79
CA ALA A 46 -32.87 -13.71 9.62
C ALA A 46 -33.51 -13.61 8.23
N SER A 47 -33.53 -14.75 7.53
CA SER A 47 -34.04 -14.97 6.18
C SER A 47 -35.58 -14.97 6.10
N ALA A 48 -36.13 -14.50 4.98
CA ALA A 48 -37.37 -15.03 4.40
C ALA A 48 -37.51 -14.63 2.91
N THR A 49 -37.87 -15.61 2.07
CA THR A 49 -38.27 -15.51 0.65
C THR A 49 -39.63 -16.23 0.52
N PRO A 50 -40.34 -16.21 -0.62
CA PRO A 50 -40.89 -15.12 -1.44
C PRO A 50 -42.45 -15.18 -1.50
N SER A 51 -43.11 -14.14 -2.00
CA SER A 51 -44.43 -14.27 -2.67
C SER A 51 -44.72 -13.07 -3.58
N ALA A 52 -44.97 -13.34 -4.86
CA ALA A 52 -45.67 -12.49 -5.84
C ALA A 52 -47.19 -12.86 -5.78
N PRO A 53 -48.16 -12.17 -6.43
CA PRO A 53 -48.06 -11.32 -7.62
C PRO A 53 -48.91 -10.03 -7.61
N THR A 54 -48.86 -9.27 -8.73
CA THR A 54 -49.95 -8.52 -9.42
C THR A 54 -49.50 -7.11 -9.88
N ALA A 55 -49.41 -6.92 -11.21
CA ALA A 55 -49.42 -5.63 -11.93
C ALA A 55 -50.88 -5.29 -12.31
N PRO A 56 -51.27 -4.14 -12.93
CA PRO A 56 -50.48 -3.07 -13.58
C PRO A 56 -50.96 -1.63 -13.21
N VAL A 57 -50.28 -0.57 -13.70
CA VAL A 57 -50.88 0.64 -14.33
C VAL A 57 -49.75 1.50 -14.95
N GLU A 58 -49.99 1.85 -16.20
CA GLU A 58 -49.30 2.72 -17.16
C GLU A 58 -49.52 4.22 -16.85
N THR A 59 -48.54 5.12 -17.04
CA THR A 59 -48.68 6.50 -17.56
C THR A 59 -47.32 7.16 -17.81
N ALA A 60 -47.30 7.98 -18.88
CA ALA A 60 -46.25 8.52 -19.71
C ALA A 60 -45.31 9.64 -19.16
N ILE A 61 -44.08 9.61 -19.72
CA ILE A 61 -43.23 10.69 -20.29
C ILE A 61 -43.10 12.05 -19.56
N ALA A 62 -41.87 12.39 -19.16
CA ALA A 62 -41.31 13.73 -19.35
C ALA A 62 -39.77 13.69 -19.41
N VAL A 63 -39.22 13.97 -20.60
CA VAL A 63 -37.80 14.30 -20.81
C VAL A 63 -37.54 15.64 -20.12
N VAL A 64 -36.66 15.64 -19.12
CA VAL A 64 -36.09 16.88 -18.56
C VAL A 64 -34.58 16.82 -18.74
N ALA A 65 -34.09 17.86 -19.42
CA ALA A 65 -32.73 18.04 -19.87
C ALA A 65 -31.70 17.91 -18.74
N ALA A 66 -30.59 17.24 -19.09
CA ALA A 66 -29.38 17.20 -18.29
C ALA A 66 -28.83 18.63 -18.08
N PRO A 67 -28.49 19.04 -16.84
CA PRO A 67 -27.62 20.19 -16.67
C PRO A 67 -26.22 19.81 -17.15
N SER A 68 -25.83 20.39 -18.29
CA SER A 68 -24.46 20.43 -18.77
C SER A 68 -23.61 21.15 -17.72
N VAL A 69 -22.84 20.39 -16.94
CA VAL A 69 -21.83 20.94 -16.05
C VAL A 69 -20.61 21.22 -16.92
N ALA A 70 -20.38 22.51 -17.17
CA ALA A 70 -19.19 23.01 -17.81
C ALA A 70 -17.94 22.39 -17.17
N ALA A 71 -17.02 21.93 -18.02
CA ALA A 71 -15.73 21.40 -17.61
C ALA A 71 -15.00 22.41 -16.73
N VAL A 72 -14.93 22.12 -15.43
CA VAL A 72 -14.02 22.79 -14.52
C VAL A 72 -12.63 22.33 -14.93
N ALA A 73 -11.85 23.25 -15.51
CA ALA A 73 -10.45 23.03 -15.80
C ALA A 73 -9.73 22.61 -14.51
N ALA A 74 -9.21 21.40 -14.48
CA ALA A 74 -8.54 20.83 -13.32
C ALA A 74 -7.18 21.52 -13.09
N PRO A 75 -6.74 21.71 -11.83
CA PRO A 75 -5.36 22.07 -11.54
C PRO A 75 -4.45 20.93 -11.97
N SER A 76 -3.73 21.17 -13.08
CA SER A 76 -2.67 20.31 -13.59
C SER A 76 -1.51 20.28 -12.60
N ILE A 77 -0.84 19.13 -12.46
CA ILE A 77 0.44 19.01 -11.75
C ILE A 77 1.49 19.70 -12.63
N ALA A 78 1.52 21.03 -12.61
CA ALA A 78 2.50 21.82 -13.34
C ALA A 78 3.80 21.83 -12.54
N ALA A 79 4.83 21.17 -13.09
CA ALA A 79 6.21 21.39 -12.70
C ALA A 79 6.55 22.89 -12.85
N GLY A 80 6.87 23.55 -11.74
CA GLY A 80 7.62 24.82 -11.73
C GLY A 80 6.91 26.04 -12.35
N THR A 81 6.33 26.85 -11.45
CA THR A 81 6.16 28.30 -11.56
C THR A 81 4.94 28.82 -12.35
N ALA A 82 3.89 29.16 -11.58
CA ALA A 82 3.14 30.43 -11.58
C ALA A 82 1.61 30.24 -11.51
N VAL A 83 1.08 30.16 -10.29
CA VAL A 83 -0.26 30.69 -9.98
C VAL A 83 -0.12 31.63 -8.78
N SER A 84 -0.71 32.82 -8.95
CA SER A 84 -0.61 34.05 -8.17
C SER A 84 -0.41 33.93 -6.65
N ALA A 85 0.52 34.75 -6.16
CA ALA A 85 0.86 34.97 -4.77
C ALA A 85 -0.35 35.43 -3.93
N ALA A 86 -0.86 34.51 -3.09
CA ALA A 86 -1.05 34.81 -1.69
C ALA A 86 0.14 34.18 -0.97
N ALA A 87 0.84 34.93 -0.12
CA ALA A 87 2.00 34.46 0.63
C ALA A 87 1.66 33.13 1.34
N GLY A 88 2.08 32.02 0.73
CA GLY A 88 1.83 30.67 1.20
C GLY A 88 3.15 30.09 1.64
N ASP A 89 3.41 30.20 2.93
CA ASP A 89 4.46 29.56 3.69
C ASP A 89 5.05 28.29 3.02
N ALA A 90 6.31 28.36 2.61
CA ALA A 90 7.07 27.25 2.02
C ALA A 90 7.06 25.97 2.88
N GLN A 91 6.71 26.10 4.16
CA GLN A 91 6.50 25.02 5.11
C GLN A 91 5.30 24.12 4.78
N TYR A 92 4.27 24.63 4.06
CA TYR A 92 3.06 23.88 3.71
C TYR A 92 3.07 23.29 2.31
N GLU A 93 3.99 23.72 1.44
CA GLU A 93 4.07 23.26 0.05
C GLU A 93 4.19 21.73 -0.10
N PRO A 94 4.99 21.01 0.71
CA PRO A 94 5.04 19.54 0.63
C PRO A 94 3.70 18.85 0.93
N PHE A 95 2.88 19.42 1.82
CA PHE A 95 1.57 18.86 2.15
C PHE A 95 0.59 19.05 1.00
N LYS A 96 0.57 20.24 0.37
CA LYS A 96 -0.24 20.49 -0.83
C LYS A 96 0.16 19.56 -1.98
N HIS A 97 1.46 19.36 -2.19
CA HIS A 97 1.96 18.44 -3.20
C HIS A 97 1.46 17.02 -2.95
N ARG A 98 1.57 16.52 -1.71
CA ARG A 98 1.03 15.21 -1.34
C ARG A 98 -0.48 15.11 -1.59
N GLU A 99 -1.25 16.09 -1.14
CA GLU A 99 -2.71 16.11 -1.34
C GLU A 99 -3.09 16.11 -2.82
N GLN A 100 -2.34 16.82 -3.67
CA GLN A 100 -2.55 16.80 -5.12
C GLN A 100 -2.28 15.42 -5.72
N ILE A 101 -1.21 14.74 -5.28
CA ILE A 101 -0.90 13.37 -5.69
C ILE A 101 -2.03 12.43 -5.28
N GLU A 102 -2.45 12.48 -4.02
CA GLU A 102 -3.52 11.63 -3.50
C GLU A 102 -4.85 11.88 -4.22
N ALA A 103 -5.17 13.14 -4.53
CA ALA A 103 -6.36 13.49 -5.28
C ALA A 103 -6.28 12.99 -6.74
N ALA A 104 -5.11 13.04 -7.39
CA ALA A 104 -4.92 12.47 -8.73
C ALA A 104 -5.10 10.95 -8.74
N VAL A 105 -4.54 10.26 -7.73
CA VAL A 105 -4.71 8.81 -7.53
C VAL A 105 -6.18 8.46 -7.30
N ALA A 106 -6.88 9.20 -6.44
CA ALA A 106 -8.30 8.98 -6.16
C ALA A 106 -9.20 9.14 -7.40
N ARG A 107 -8.81 10.00 -8.35
CA ARG A 107 -9.50 10.18 -9.63
C ARG A 107 -9.08 9.18 -10.72
N GLY A 108 -8.05 8.38 -10.49
CA GLY A 108 -7.45 7.53 -11.52
C GLY A 108 -6.82 8.32 -12.67
N ASP A 109 -6.28 9.51 -12.38
CA ASP A 109 -5.74 10.43 -13.38
C ASP A 109 -4.40 9.92 -13.94
N LEU A 110 -4.46 9.16 -15.03
CA LEU A 110 -3.28 8.61 -15.70
C LEU A 110 -2.35 9.69 -16.28
N SER A 111 -2.85 10.93 -16.50
CA SER A 111 -2.02 12.02 -17.01
C SER A 111 -1.00 12.51 -15.97
N ALA A 112 -1.20 12.18 -14.69
CA ALA A 112 -0.26 12.49 -13.62
C ALA A 112 1.00 11.59 -13.62
N LEU A 113 0.93 10.38 -14.19
CA LEU A 113 2.01 9.40 -14.14
C LEU A 113 3.38 9.94 -14.60
N PRO A 114 3.51 10.64 -15.74
CA PRO A 114 4.79 11.18 -16.19
C PRO A 114 5.41 12.19 -15.22
N GLU A 115 4.60 13.00 -14.54
CA GLU A 115 5.09 13.98 -13.57
C GLU A 115 5.50 13.31 -12.26
N LEU A 116 4.72 12.34 -11.77
CA LEU A 116 5.09 11.57 -10.58
C LEU A 116 6.43 10.85 -10.77
N GLN A 117 6.66 10.26 -11.94
CA GLN A 117 7.89 9.51 -12.25
C GLN A 117 9.16 10.39 -12.29
N LYS A 118 9.02 11.72 -12.39
CA LYS A 118 10.12 12.68 -12.38
C LYS A 118 10.49 13.16 -10.97
N ILE A 119 9.69 12.84 -9.95
CA ILE A 119 9.94 13.29 -8.58
C ILE A 119 11.26 12.71 -8.07
N ASP A 120 12.09 13.59 -7.50
CA ASP A 120 13.29 13.21 -6.77
C ASP A 120 12.93 12.85 -5.33
N LEU A 121 13.02 11.56 -5.01
CA LEU A 121 12.66 11.01 -3.70
C LEU A 121 13.58 11.51 -2.57
N THR A 122 14.74 12.06 -2.90
CA THR A 122 15.72 12.55 -1.91
C THR A 122 15.39 13.93 -1.35
N GLN A 123 14.52 14.69 -2.04
CA GLN A 123 14.20 16.08 -1.65
C GLN A 123 13.23 16.14 -0.47
N ASN A 124 12.22 15.27 -0.45
CA ASN A 124 11.18 15.30 0.57
C ASN A 124 10.55 13.92 0.79
N GLY A 125 10.79 13.32 1.95
CA GLY A 125 10.28 11.98 2.28
C GLY A 125 8.74 11.86 2.29
N TYR A 126 8.01 12.92 2.65
CA TYR A 126 6.54 12.90 2.63
C TYR A 126 5.98 12.87 1.21
N VAL A 127 6.55 13.68 0.32
CA VAL A 127 6.18 13.68 -1.11
C VAL A 127 6.66 12.40 -1.78
N ALA A 128 7.84 11.90 -1.41
CA ALA A 128 8.40 10.64 -1.93
C ALA A 128 7.45 9.47 -1.68
N ALA A 129 6.99 9.28 -0.43
CA ALA A 129 6.05 8.23 -0.08
C ALA A 129 4.76 8.28 -0.92
N ALA A 130 4.16 9.47 -1.07
CA ALA A 130 2.97 9.67 -1.87
C ALA A 130 3.21 9.43 -3.38
N ALA A 131 4.36 9.86 -3.90
CA ALA A 131 4.73 9.65 -5.30
C ALA A 131 4.91 8.16 -5.61
N ILE A 132 5.61 7.42 -4.75
CA ILE A 132 5.83 5.98 -4.91
C ILE A 132 4.49 5.23 -4.95
N ASP A 133 3.64 5.45 -3.94
CA ASP A 133 2.31 4.83 -3.84
C ASP A 133 1.43 5.22 -5.04
N GLY A 134 1.45 6.50 -5.43
CA GLY A 134 0.68 7.01 -6.56
C GLY A 134 1.10 6.40 -7.89
N VAL A 135 2.40 6.24 -8.14
CA VAL A 135 2.91 5.54 -9.34
C VAL A 135 2.43 4.10 -9.36
N GLY A 136 2.51 3.37 -8.23
CA GLY A 136 2.04 1.99 -8.13
C GLY A 136 0.55 1.84 -8.45
N LYS A 137 -0.29 2.66 -7.83
CA LYS A 137 -1.75 2.63 -7.99
C LYS A 137 -2.21 3.07 -9.38
N LEU A 138 -1.67 4.16 -9.92
CA LEU A 138 -2.03 4.63 -11.26
C LEU A 138 -1.52 3.67 -12.35
N ALA A 139 -0.35 3.04 -12.17
CA ALA A 139 0.16 2.05 -13.10
C ALA A 139 -0.76 0.82 -13.23
N ALA A 140 -1.45 0.43 -12.15
CA ALA A 140 -2.41 -0.66 -12.17
C ALA A 140 -3.57 -0.42 -13.15
N LEU A 141 -3.93 0.85 -13.35
CA LEU A 141 -5.00 1.30 -14.23
C LEU A 141 -4.52 1.66 -15.65
N ALA A 142 -3.20 1.77 -15.82
CA ALA A 142 -2.59 2.24 -17.06
C ALA A 142 -2.49 1.11 -18.11
N PRO A 143 -2.40 1.45 -19.42
CA PRO A 143 -2.08 0.49 -20.45
C PRO A 143 -0.69 -0.12 -20.24
N GLU A 144 -0.44 -1.29 -20.85
CA GLU A 144 0.78 -2.09 -20.59
C GLU A 144 2.09 -1.33 -20.84
N LYS A 145 2.12 -0.40 -21.79
CA LYS A 145 3.32 0.39 -22.08
C LYS A 145 3.66 1.32 -20.90
N GLU A 146 2.68 2.08 -20.42
CA GLU A 146 2.82 3.01 -19.30
C GLU A 146 3.05 2.24 -18.00
N LYS A 147 2.38 1.10 -17.81
CA LYS A 147 2.59 0.20 -16.67
C LYS A 147 4.04 -0.29 -16.59
N ARG A 148 4.63 -0.73 -17.72
CA ARG A 148 6.05 -1.12 -17.77
C ARG A 148 6.99 0.04 -17.48
N ALA A 149 6.69 1.24 -17.97
CA ALA A 149 7.48 2.43 -17.67
C ALA A 149 7.43 2.78 -16.17
N ALA A 150 6.26 2.67 -15.54
CA ALA A 150 6.09 2.86 -14.11
C ALA A 150 6.88 1.81 -13.31
N VAL A 151 6.80 0.53 -13.68
CA VAL A 151 7.60 -0.54 -13.05
C VAL A 151 9.10 -0.25 -13.17
N ALA A 152 9.59 0.16 -14.34
CA ALA A 152 11.00 0.52 -14.52
C ALA A 152 11.42 1.71 -13.64
N THR A 153 10.53 2.68 -13.44
CA THR A 153 10.75 3.79 -12.50
C THR A 153 10.79 3.31 -11.04
N LEU A 154 9.84 2.46 -10.63
CA LEU A 154 9.82 1.89 -9.28
C LEU A 154 11.05 1.02 -9.00
N ASP A 155 11.49 0.21 -9.95
CA ASP A 155 12.74 -0.58 -9.85
C ASP A 155 13.97 0.33 -9.70
N ARG A 156 14.06 1.39 -10.50
CA ARG A 156 15.13 2.39 -10.38
C ARG A 156 15.16 3.01 -8.99
N TRP A 157 14.00 3.45 -8.49
CA TRP A 157 13.89 4.04 -7.15
C TRP A 157 14.19 3.02 -6.05
N LEU A 158 13.74 1.77 -6.18
CA LEU A 158 14.07 0.69 -5.24
C LEU A 158 15.59 0.53 -5.13
N LYS A 159 16.30 0.45 -6.25
CA LYS A 159 17.77 0.35 -6.26
C LYS A 159 18.47 1.55 -5.66
N GLN A 160 17.92 2.76 -5.82
CA GLN A 160 18.47 3.99 -5.27
C GLN A 160 18.27 4.06 -3.75
N GLU A 161 17.04 3.88 -3.29
CA GLU A 161 16.68 3.94 -1.87
C GLU A 161 17.32 2.81 -1.05
N SER A 162 17.46 1.62 -1.65
CA SER A 162 18.16 0.47 -1.04
C SER A 162 19.61 0.75 -0.68
N LYS A 163 20.25 1.69 -1.38
CA LYS A 163 21.65 2.08 -1.15
C LYS A 163 21.78 3.34 -0.31
N ARG A 164 20.69 4.07 -0.09
CA ARG A 164 20.69 5.35 0.59
C ARG A 164 20.63 5.12 2.10
N ASN A 165 21.63 5.62 2.83
CA ASN A 165 21.66 5.57 4.29
C ASN A 165 20.97 6.81 4.89
N ALA A 166 19.70 7.02 4.57
CA ALA A 166 18.88 8.10 5.11
C ALA A 166 17.71 7.53 5.93
N PRO A 167 17.23 8.24 6.97
CA PRO A 167 16.16 7.74 7.84
C PRO A 167 14.87 7.39 7.10
N ASP A 168 14.52 8.17 6.08
CA ASP A 168 13.34 8.00 5.23
C ASP A 168 13.52 6.89 4.18
N ALA A 169 14.76 6.61 3.76
CA ALA A 169 15.04 5.63 2.71
C ALA A 169 14.52 4.22 3.04
N ARG A 170 14.68 3.80 4.31
CA ARG A 170 14.19 2.49 4.76
C ARG A 170 12.67 2.38 4.67
N GLY A 171 11.96 3.46 5.00
CA GLY A 171 10.50 3.53 4.84
C GLY A 171 10.10 3.49 3.36
N ASN A 172 10.81 4.24 2.52
CA ASN A 172 10.56 4.28 1.08
C ASN A 172 10.75 2.91 0.41
N VAL A 173 11.75 2.11 0.84
CA VAL A 173 11.96 0.75 0.31
C VAL A 173 10.73 -0.14 0.53
N SER A 174 10.11 -0.12 1.72
CA SER A 174 8.89 -0.90 1.97
C SER A 174 7.74 -0.45 1.06
N ILE A 175 7.55 0.87 0.91
CA ILE A 175 6.51 1.45 0.06
C ILE A 175 6.77 1.11 -1.42
N LEU A 176 8.03 1.02 -1.85
CA LEU A 176 8.41 0.62 -3.22
C LEU A 176 8.05 -0.83 -3.51
N VAL A 177 8.21 -1.73 -2.55
CA VAL A 177 7.77 -3.14 -2.68
C VAL A 177 6.24 -3.19 -2.83
N ASP A 178 5.51 -2.45 -2.00
CA ASP A 178 4.05 -2.36 -2.08
C ASP A 178 3.58 -1.77 -3.41
N ALA A 179 4.24 -0.73 -3.89
CA ALA A 179 3.93 -0.08 -5.16
C ALA A 179 4.19 -1.01 -6.36
N LEU A 180 5.30 -1.77 -6.34
CA LEU A 180 5.61 -2.78 -7.35
C LEU A 180 4.52 -3.86 -7.41
N GLU A 181 4.08 -4.37 -6.26
CA GLU A 181 2.96 -5.31 -6.19
C GLU A 181 1.67 -4.67 -6.72
N SER A 182 1.41 -3.42 -6.35
CA SER A 182 0.21 -2.68 -6.72
C SER A 182 0.07 -2.48 -8.22
N THR A 183 1.17 -2.47 -8.98
CA THR A 183 1.13 -2.37 -10.45
C THR A 183 0.38 -3.54 -11.12
N LYS A 184 0.25 -4.69 -10.43
CA LYS A 184 -0.29 -5.95 -10.97
C LYS A 184 0.34 -6.33 -12.32
N SER A 185 1.63 -6.04 -12.48
CA SER A 185 2.40 -6.31 -13.70
C SER A 185 3.39 -7.45 -13.48
N ASP A 186 3.45 -8.38 -14.43
CA ASP A 186 4.51 -9.41 -14.46
C ASP A 186 5.91 -8.79 -14.55
N ALA A 187 6.03 -7.57 -15.11
CA ALA A 187 7.29 -6.85 -15.17
C ALA A 187 7.84 -6.52 -13.77
N ALA A 188 7.01 -6.46 -12.74
CA ALA A 188 7.42 -6.18 -11.36
C ALA A 188 8.10 -7.39 -10.69
N ILE A 189 7.92 -8.61 -11.23
CA ILE A 189 8.47 -9.84 -10.65
C ILE A 189 10.00 -9.82 -10.64
N ALA A 190 10.64 -9.45 -11.75
CA ALA A 190 12.11 -9.48 -11.84
C ALA A 190 12.79 -8.47 -10.88
N PRO A 191 12.34 -7.21 -10.74
CA PRO A 191 12.81 -6.30 -9.69
C PRO A 191 12.66 -6.86 -8.28
N LEU A 192 11.50 -7.43 -7.95
CA LEU A 192 11.24 -8.00 -6.62
C LEU A 192 12.14 -9.20 -6.33
N VAL A 193 12.32 -10.10 -7.30
CA VAL A 193 13.27 -11.23 -7.21
C VAL A 193 14.69 -10.73 -6.98
N ALA A 194 15.13 -9.73 -7.72
CA ALA A 194 16.48 -9.17 -7.57
C ALA A 194 16.70 -8.55 -6.18
N ALA A 195 15.68 -7.87 -5.63
CA ALA A 195 15.75 -7.30 -4.28
C ALA A 195 15.78 -8.38 -3.19
N LEU A 196 15.00 -9.46 -3.34
CA LEU A 196 15.02 -10.60 -2.41
C LEU A 196 16.36 -11.33 -2.43
N ASP A 197 16.96 -11.46 -3.61
CA ASP A 197 18.22 -12.17 -3.81
C ASP A 197 19.43 -11.37 -3.35
N ALA A 198 19.35 -10.03 -3.36
CA ALA A 198 20.41 -9.17 -2.86
C ALA A 198 20.67 -9.39 -1.35
N ALA A 199 19.65 -9.82 -0.59
CA ALA A 199 19.74 -10.10 0.84
C ALA A 199 20.30 -8.92 1.66
N THR A 200 20.02 -7.69 1.21
CA THR A 200 20.51 -6.45 1.83
C THR A 200 19.46 -5.77 2.71
N HIS A 201 18.26 -6.34 2.79
CA HIS A 201 17.13 -5.70 3.45
C HIS A 201 16.85 -6.33 4.83
N PRO A 202 16.23 -5.59 5.76
CA PRO A 202 15.71 -6.20 6.97
C PRO A 202 14.70 -7.30 6.65
N ILE A 203 14.62 -8.32 7.51
CA ILE A 203 13.78 -9.51 7.30
C ILE A 203 12.32 -9.15 6.98
N PHE A 204 11.74 -8.13 7.62
CA PHE A 204 10.35 -7.72 7.38
C PHE A 204 10.12 -7.21 5.94
N VAL A 205 11.12 -6.57 5.33
CA VAL A 205 11.05 -6.14 3.93
C VAL A 205 11.17 -7.35 3.01
N GLU A 206 12.09 -8.28 3.29
CA GLU A 206 12.23 -9.51 2.51
C GLU A 206 10.97 -10.38 2.57
N THR A 207 10.35 -10.51 3.76
CA THR A 207 9.04 -11.15 3.92
C THR A 207 7.98 -10.48 3.06
N ARG A 208 7.91 -9.14 3.07
CA ARG A 208 6.96 -8.40 2.25
C ARG A 208 7.19 -8.61 0.74
N ILE A 209 8.45 -8.74 0.31
CA ILE A 209 8.78 -9.10 -1.08
C ILE A 209 8.24 -10.49 -1.44
N VAL A 210 8.37 -11.48 -0.56
CA VAL A 210 7.81 -12.82 -0.77
C VAL A 210 6.29 -12.78 -0.90
N GLU A 211 5.62 -12.01 -0.04
CA GLU A 211 4.16 -11.82 -0.13
C GLU A 211 3.76 -11.14 -1.44
N ALA A 212 4.48 -10.10 -1.85
CA ALA A 212 4.24 -9.41 -3.13
C ALA A 212 4.40 -10.36 -4.33
N LEU A 213 5.47 -11.16 -4.34
CA LEU A 213 5.69 -12.19 -5.37
C LEU A 213 4.55 -13.23 -5.38
N THR A 214 4.04 -13.59 -4.21
CA THR A 214 2.89 -14.51 -4.06
C THR A 214 1.62 -13.89 -4.63
N ALA A 215 1.34 -12.63 -4.30
CA ALA A 215 0.19 -11.88 -4.81
C ALA A 215 0.22 -11.70 -6.34
N LEU A 216 1.41 -11.62 -6.93
CA LEU A 216 1.63 -11.58 -8.38
C LEU A 216 1.68 -12.97 -9.04
N ASN A 217 1.47 -14.06 -8.28
CA ASN A 217 1.58 -15.45 -8.74
C ASN A 217 2.92 -15.75 -9.46
N ALA A 218 4.02 -15.23 -8.91
CA ALA A 218 5.35 -15.32 -9.51
C ALA A 218 6.00 -16.72 -9.33
N THR A 219 5.47 -17.73 -10.03
CA THR A 219 5.99 -19.11 -9.96
C THR A 219 7.46 -19.24 -10.40
N SER A 220 7.96 -18.31 -11.22
CA SER A 220 9.37 -18.21 -11.60
C SER A 220 10.30 -17.85 -10.43
N ALA A 221 9.78 -17.32 -9.32
CA ALA A 221 10.54 -16.89 -8.14
C ALA A 221 10.84 -18.02 -7.14
N VAL A 222 10.41 -19.27 -7.40
CA VAL A 222 10.58 -20.42 -6.49
C VAL A 222 12.00 -20.52 -5.93
N ALA A 223 13.02 -20.48 -6.80
CA ALA A 223 14.41 -20.63 -6.38
C ALA A 223 14.91 -19.47 -5.49
N SER A 224 14.38 -18.26 -5.66
CA SER A 224 14.70 -17.10 -4.82
C SER A 224 14.04 -17.20 -3.46
N VAL A 225 12.77 -17.62 -3.41
CA VAL A 225 12.04 -17.86 -2.15
C VAL A 225 12.66 -19.01 -1.35
N GLU A 226 13.14 -20.07 -2.00
CA GLU A 226 13.89 -21.14 -1.33
C GLU A 226 15.19 -20.64 -0.70
N ARG A 227 15.95 -19.80 -1.42
CA ARG A 227 17.18 -19.19 -0.90
C ARG A 227 16.89 -18.27 0.28
N PHE A 228 15.84 -17.46 0.20
CA PHE A 228 15.36 -16.67 1.34
C PHE A 228 15.01 -17.57 2.54
N ALA A 229 14.18 -18.59 2.34
CA ALA A 229 13.80 -19.51 3.42
C ALA A 229 15.01 -20.21 4.05
N ALA A 230 16.01 -20.61 3.25
CA ALA A 230 17.24 -21.20 3.75
C ALA A 230 18.05 -20.23 4.62
N ARG A 231 18.21 -18.96 4.18
CA ARG A 231 18.88 -17.92 4.99
C ARG A 231 18.14 -17.65 6.29
N THR A 232 16.81 -17.54 6.22
CA THR A 232 15.96 -17.29 7.39
C THR A 232 16.04 -18.42 8.40
N ARG A 233 16.07 -19.69 7.97
CA ARG A 233 16.27 -20.85 8.86
C ARG A 233 17.65 -20.85 9.55
N ALA A 234 18.65 -20.23 8.94
CA ALA A 234 20.00 -20.12 9.50
C ALA A 234 20.15 -18.96 10.50
N MET A 235 19.14 -18.09 10.64
CA MET A 235 19.17 -16.98 11.60
C MET A 235 19.10 -17.52 13.04
N GLN A 236 19.80 -16.85 13.96
CA GLN A 236 19.80 -17.17 15.39
C GLN A 236 19.14 -16.02 16.15
N PRO A 237 17.80 -15.97 16.22
CA PRO A 237 17.09 -14.90 16.92
C PRO A 237 17.39 -14.95 18.43
N THR A 238 17.64 -13.79 19.00
CA THR A 238 18.11 -13.61 20.38
C THR A 238 17.00 -13.31 21.37
N ASP A 239 15.86 -12.80 20.89
CA ASP A 239 14.68 -12.49 21.70
C ASP A 239 13.36 -13.02 21.08
N GLU A 240 12.26 -12.92 21.83
CA GLU A 240 10.94 -13.41 21.38
C GLU A 240 10.38 -12.63 20.19
N PHE A 241 10.72 -11.35 20.05
CA PHE A 241 10.29 -10.55 18.91
C PHE A 241 11.01 -11.02 17.63
N GLU A 242 12.33 -11.22 17.68
CA GLU A 242 13.11 -11.75 16.56
C GLU A 242 12.67 -13.17 16.19
N LYS A 243 12.36 -14.02 17.17
CA LYS A 243 11.77 -15.36 16.91
C LYS A 243 10.45 -15.26 16.16
N SER A 244 9.58 -14.33 16.56
CA SER A 244 8.31 -14.09 15.88
C SER A 244 8.53 -13.63 14.43
N LEU A 245 9.47 -12.72 14.19
CA LEU A 245 9.79 -12.25 12.83
C LEU A 245 10.32 -13.37 11.94
N VAL A 246 11.22 -14.22 12.47
CA VAL A 246 11.74 -15.39 11.74
C VAL A 246 10.62 -16.39 11.42
N ALA A 247 9.73 -16.65 12.39
CA ALA A 247 8.59 -17.55 12.18
C ALA A 247 7.63 -17.03 11.10
N GLU A 248 7.32 -15.73 11.10
CA GLU A 248 6.48 -15.08 10.08
C GLU A 248 7.11 -15.16 8.69
N ALA A 249 8.40 -14.84 8.59
CA ALA A 249 9.15 -14.94 7.34
C ALA A 249 9.15 -16.36 6.75
N LEU A 250 9.34 -17.39 7.57
CA LEU A 250 9.28 -18.78 7.13
C LEU A 250 7.87 -19.19 6.74
N ALA A 251 6.84 -18.75 7.49
CA ALA A 251 5.46 -19.03 7.15
C ALA A 251 5.07 -18.43 5.79
N ALA A 252 5.50 -17.20 5.49
CA ALA A 252 5.28 -16.58 4.18
C ALA A 252 5.96 -17.36 3.05
N ALA A 253 7.22 -17.74 3.23
CA ALA A 253 7.96 -18.52 2.23
C ALA A 253 7.35 -19.92 1.99
N ASP A 254 7.02 -20.64 3.05
CA ASP A 254 6.43 -21.97 2.95
C ASP A 254 5.02 -21.92 2.32
N ALA A 255 4.23 -20.88 2.64
CA ALA A 255 2.93 -20.65 2.01
C ALA A 255 3.07 -20.40 0.50
N ALA A 256 4.01 -19.53 0.09
CA ALA A 256 4.30 -19.24 -1.31
C ALA A 256 4.72 -20.51 -2.08
N LEU A 257 5.70 -21.24 -1.56
CA LEU A 257 6.20 -22.48 -2.17
C LEU A 257 5.13 -23.56 -2.27
N LYS A 258 4.25 -23.66 -1.27
CA LYS A 258 3.10 -24.57 -1.31
C LYS A 258 2.05 -24.16 -2.33
N ALA A 259 1.90 -22.87 -2.62
CA ALA A 259 0.96 -22.38 -3.63
C ALA A 259 1.44 -22.68 -5.05
N TRP A 260 2.74 -22.55 -5.33
CA TRP A 260 3.30 -22.66 -6.68
C TRP A 260 3.69 -24.08 -7.12
N ARG A 261 3.75 -25.04 -6.18
CA ARG A 261 4.14 -26.44 -6.46
C ARG A 261 2.96 -27.40 -6.61
N ARG A 262 1.73 -26.89 -6.61
CA ARG A 262 0.52 -27.68 -6.88
C ARG A 262 0.24 -27.71 -8.38
#